data_AF-A0A2D5V032-F1
#
_entry.id   AF-A0A2D5V032-F1
#
_cell.length_a   1.000
_cell.length_b   1.000
_cell.length_c   1.000
_cell.angle_alpha   90.00
_cell.angle_beta   90.00
_cell.angle_gamma   90.00
#
_symmetry.space_group_name_H-M   'P 1'
#
loop_
_entity.id
_entity.type
_entity.pdbx_description
1 polymer ?
#
loop_
_entity_poly.entity_id
_entity_poly.type
_entity_poly.pdbx_seq_one_letter_code
_entity_poly.pdbx_strand_id
1 'polypeptide(L)'
;MCEEVYMVLGTLVSVVVFVLIVVVIWKIVKSIVKALFFAGLVLLVFVLVLGGVVLADAREFQSTFAKEDVLFLLEDQGSVVAGVVFHNAKGEAVATTAEKNVGFSEDLQAEDWDGLVGDYYKVVVMNRVVLDDVPTEEIEKSAGDIITKEDALAVIDSDEAFVVFSKVLYPEQEMNAIILEQFEHTYGSEEELKGTMFHYFVVGLFSTGSAERLVINLKSGDVTVYPESAMFRFIRKVPFSLVQKALQSMRAKGEQAITSAVVGVKEKLRG
;
A
#
# COMPACT_ATOMS: atom_id res chain seq x y z
N MET A 1 59.17 48.81 -39.94
CA MET A 1 58.34 49.81 -39.20
C MET A 1 56.85 49.69 -39.49
N CYS A 2 56.35 49.73 -40.73
CA CYS A 2 54.90 49.62 -40.97
C CYS A 2 54.31 48.25 -40.56
N GLU A 3 54.97 47.13 -40.85
CA GLU A 3 54.44 45.79 -40.53
C GLU A 3 54.32 45.52 -39.02
N GLU A 4 55.28 46.00 -38.22
CA GLU A 4 55.24 45.83 -36.76
C GLU A 4 54.05 46.57 -36.14
N VAL A 5 53.73 47.76 -36.64
CA VAL A 5 52.57 48.54 -36.17
C VAL A 5 51.24 47.82 -36.47
N TYR A 6 51.11 47.21 -37.65
CA TYR A 6 49.91 46.43 -38.00
C TYR A 6 49.75 45.16 -37.16
N MET A 7 50.85 44.48 -36.84
CA MET A 7 50.83 43.30 -35.97
C MET A 7 50.33 43.66 -34.57
N VAL A 8 50.88 44.73 -33.97
CA VAL A 8 50.47 45.21 -32.64
C VAL A 8 49.02 45.67 -32.63
N LEU A 9 48.57 46.41 -33.65
CA LEU A 9 47.17 46.85 -33.77
C LEU A 9 46.21 45.66 -33.90
N GLY A 10 46.57 44.65 -34.70
CA GLY A 10 45.79 43.44 -34.88
C GLY A 10 45.62 42.64 -33.59
N THR A 11 46.69 42.51 -32.80
CA THR A 11 46.63 41.88 -31.47
C THR A 11 45.77 42.68 -30.49
N LEU A 12 45.84 44.01 -30.50
CA LEU A 12 44.99 44.85 -29.64
C LEU A 12 43.51 44.68 -29.98
N VAL A 13 43.16 44.70 -31.28
CA VAL A 13 41.78 44.49 -31.73
C VAL A 13 41.27 43.10 -31.35
N SER A 14 42.08 42.04 -31.54
CA SER A 14 41.67 40.68 -31.19
C SER A 14 41.46 40.51 -29.68
N VAL A 15 42.29 41.13 -28.84
CA VAL A 15 42.13 41.14 -27.38
C VAL A 15 40.83 41.86 -26.99
N VAL A 16 40.53 43.02 -27.58
CA VAL A 16 39.28 43.75 -27.29
C VAL A 16 38.05 42.92 -27.68
N VAL A 17 38.06 42.31 -28.86
CA VAL A 17 36.97 41.43 -29.33
C VAL A 17 36.81 40.22 -28.41
N PHE A 18 37.92 39.60 -28.00
CA PHE A 18 37.89 38.47 -27.08
C PHE A 18 37.27 38.86 -25.72
N VAL A 19 37.68 40.01 -25.15
CA VAL A 19 37.12 40.52 -23.89
C VAL A 19 35.61 40.76 -24.03
N LEU A 20 35.17 41.35 -25.15
CA LEU A 20 33.74 41.54 -25.42
C LEU A 20 32.97 40.22 -25.48
N ILE A 21 33.52 39.21 -26.16
CA ILE A 21 32.91 37.86 -26.22
C ILE A 21 32.79 37.25 -24.82
N VAL A 22 33.87 37.30 -24.03
CA VAL A 22 33.87 36.76 -22.66
C VAL A 22 32.82 37.47 -21.79
N VAL A 23 32.69 38.80 -21.90
CA VAL A 23 31.69 39.57 -21.16
C VAL A 23 30.26 39.19 -21.59
N VAL A 24 30.02 38.97 -22.88
CA VAL A 24 28.71 38.53 -23.39
C VAL A 24 28.39 37.12 -22.90
N ILE A 25 29.32 36.17 -23.01
CA ILE A 25 29.16 34.79 -22.51
C ILE A 25 28.86 34.82 -21.01
N TRP A 26 29.62 35.60 -20.23
CA TRP A 26 29.41 35.73 -18.79
C TRP A 26 28.01 36.26 -18.44
N LYS A 27 27.51 37.25 -19.19
CA LYS A 27 26.14 37.76 -19.01
C LYS A 27 25.09 36.69 -19.30
N ILE A 28 25.25 35.93 -20.38
CA ILE A 28 24.34 34.84 -20.75
C ILE A 28 24.35 33.76 -19.67
N VAL A 29 25.54 33.29 -19.27
CA VAL A 29 25.70 32.28 -18.21
C VAL A 29 25.06 32.74 -16.90
N LYS A 30 25.32 33.99 -16.48
CA LYS A 30 24.71 34.56 -15.27
C LYS A 30 23.18 34.59 -15.35
N SER A 31 22.62 34.91 -16.53
CA SER A 31 21.18 34.90 -16.75
C SER A 31 20.60 33.49 -16.66
N ILE A 32 21.24 32.51 -17.27
CA ILE A 32 20.83 31.10 -17.23
C ILE A 32 20.88 30.56 -15.80
N VAL A 33 21.96 30.82 -15.06
CA VAL A 33 22.10 30.37 -13.66
C VAL A 33 21.00 30.97 -12.79
N LYS A 34 20.66 32.25 -12.96
CA LYS A 34 19.53 32.87 -12.24
C LYS A 34 18.21 32.19 -12.59
N ALA A 35 17.94 31.96 -13.87
CA ALA A 35 16.70 31.31 -14.31
C ALA A 35 16.57 29.89 -13.73
N LEU A 36 17.63 29.09 -13.77
CA LEU A 36 17.66 27.76 -13.16
C LEU A 36 17.46 27.82 -11.65
N PHE A 37 18.06 28.79 -10.97
CA PHE A 37 17.86 28.99 -9.53
C PHE A 37 16.39 29.31 -9.21
N PHE A 38 15.76 30.23 -9.94
CA PHE A 38 14.34 30.53 -9.76
C PHE A 38 13.43 29.34 -10.09
N ALA A 39 13.69 28.63 -11.18
CA ALA A 39 12.95 27.41 -11.53
C ALA A 39 13.09 26.34 -10.44
N GLY A 40 14.30 26.15 -9.91
CA GLY A 40 14.57 25.25 -8.78
C GLY A 40 13.82 25.67 -7.51
N LEU A 41 13.76 26.97 -7.21
CA LEU A 41 13.01 27.49 -6.07
C LEU A 41 11.50 27.24 -6.22
N VAL A 42 10.94 27.49 -7.41
CA VAL A 42 9.52 27.21 -7.70
C VAL A 42 9.24 25.71 -7.57
N LEU A 43 10.11 24.86 -8.13
CA LEU A 43 10.00 23.41 -8.01
C LEU A 43 10.06 22.95 -6.54
N LEU A 44 10.97 23.53 -5.74
CA LEU A 44 11.08 23.24 -4.31
C LEU A 44 9.79 23.60 -3.56
N VAL A 45 9.24 24.79 -3.80
CA VAL A 45 7.95 25.21 -3.20
C VAL A 45 6.84 24.24 -3.60
N PHE A 46 6.79 23.84 -4.86
CA PHE A 46 5.80 22.88 -5.35
C PHE A 46 5.92 21.52 -4.64
N VAL A 47 7.14 20.98 -4.50
CA VAL A 47 7.39 19.72 -3.76
C VAL A 47 6.98 19.85 -2.30
N LEU A 48 7.25 20.98 -1.64
CA LEU A 48 6.85 21.21 -0.25
C LEU A 48 5.33 21.23 -0.09
N VAL A 49 4.61 21.89 -1.01
CA VAL A 49 3.13 21.94 -0.97
C VAL A 49 2.55 20.54 -1.18
N LEU A 50 2.99 19.80 -2.20
CA LEU A 50 2.50 18.44 -2.45
C LEU A 50 2.84 17.50 -1.28
N GLY A 51 4.05 17.57 -0.76
CA GLY A 51 4.47 16.81 0.42
C GLY A 51 3.60 17.13 1.63
N GLY A 52 3.29 18.40 1.86
CA GLY A 52 2.38 18.84 2.91
C GLY A 52 0.97 18.24 2.77
N VAL A 53 0.40 18.23 1.56
CA VAL A 53 -0.92 17.64 1.29
C VAL A 53 -0.90 16.13 1.55
N VAL A 54 0.10 15.40 1.04
CA VAL A 54 0.24 13.96 1.28
C VAL A 54 0.39 13.65 2.78
N LEU A 55 1.16 14.45 3.52
CA LEU A 55 1.33 14.27 4.96
C LEU A 55 0.05 14.57 5.76
N ALA A 56 -0.71 15.57 5.36
CA ALA A 56 -1.99 15.89 5.98
C ALA A 56 -2.99 14.73 5.78
N ASP A 57 -3.10 14.26 4.54
CA ASP A 57 -3.96 13.14 4.15
C ASP A 57 -3.57 11.83 4.85
N ALA A 58 -2.27 11.53 4.98
CA ALA A 58 -1.78 10.38 5.73
C ALA A 58 -2.17 10.41 7.21
N ARG A 59 -2.11 11.60 7.85
CA ARG A 59 -2.51 11.78 9.25
C ARG A 59 -4.01 11.64 9.43
N GLU A 60 -4.78 12.21 8.51
CA GLU A 60 -6.23 12.06 8.48
C GLU A 60 -6.60 10.59 8.35
N PHE A 61 -6.02 9.89 7.37
CA PHE A 61 -6.21 8.45 7.18
C PHE A 61 -5.92 7.68 8.46
N GLN A 62 -4.77 7.89 9.10
CA GLN A 62 -4.42 7.21 10.35
C GLN A 62 -5.45 7.46 11.47
N SER A 63 -5.98 8.68 11.57
CA SER A 63 -6.90 9.07 12.64
C SER A 63 -8.35 8.63 12.41
N THR A 64 -8.76 8.51 11.15
CA THR A 64 -10.13 8.21 10.71
C THR A 64 -10.32 6.73 10.45
N PHE A 65 -9.30 6.05 9.90
CA PHE A 65 -9.31 4.61 9.65
C PHE A 65 -9.59 3.82 10.94
N ALA A 66 -9.11 4.27 12.10
CA ALA A 66 -9.38 3.60 13.38
C ALA A 66 -10.80 3.83 13.94
N LYS A 67 -11.62 4.68 13.31
CA LYS A 67 -12.92 5.12 13.84
C LYS A 67 -14.08 4.77 12.92
N GLU A 68 -13.86 4.84 11.63
CA GLU A 68 -14.89 4.62 10.63
C GLU A 68 -14.83 3.18 10.09
N ASP A 69 -15.94 2.76 9.49
CA ASP A 69 -16.04 1.45 8.87
C ASP A 69 -15.23 1.39 7.56
N VAL A 70 -14.47 0.31 7.39
CA VAL A 70 -13.67 0.06 6.18
C VAL A 70 -14.06 -1.28 5.60
N LEU A 71 -14.46 -1.27 4.33
CA LEU A 71 -14.79 -2.47 3.57
C LEU A 71 -13.54 -3.00 2.87
N PHE A 72 -13.24 -4.27 3.05
CA PHE A 72 -12.24 -5.00 2.27
C PHE A 72 -12.96 -5.99 1.37
N LEU A 73 -12.60 -6.01 0.10
CA LEU A 73 -13.14 -6.89 -0.91
C LEU A 73 -12.01 -7.72 -1.52
N LEU A 74 -12.24 -9.02 -1.63
CA LEU A 74 -11.39 -9.93 -2.39
C LEU A 74 -12.02 -10.13 -3.77
N GLU A 75 -11.33 -9.68 -4.79
CA GLU A 75 -11.74 -9.74 -6.19
C GLU A 75 -10.94 -10.83 -6.92
N ASP A 76 -11.66 -11.62 -7.71
CA ASP A 76 -11.09 -12.56 -8.68
C ASP A 76 -11.82 -12.41 -10.01
N GLN A 77 -11.07 -12.03 -11.06
CA GLN A 77 -11.57 -11.88 -12.43
C GLN A 77 -12.83 -11.01 -12.56
N GLY A 78 -12.86 -9.88 -11.84
CA GLY A 78 -13.94 -8.90 -11.83
C GLY A 78 -15.13 -9.26 -10.94
N SER A 79 -15.04 -10.35 -10.16
CA SER A 79 -16.09 -10.78 -9.23
C SER A 79 -15.57 -10.77 -7.79
N VAL A 80 -16.39 -10.26 -6.86
CA VAL A 80 -16.09 -10.28 -5.43
C VAL A 80 -16.41 -11.66 -4.87
N VAL A 81 -15.36 -12.39 -4.48
CA VAL A 81 -15.49 -13.75 -3.93
C VAL A 81 -15.63 -13.76 -2.41
N ALA A 82 -15.15 -12.72 -1.74
CA ALA A 82 -15.29 -12.54 -0.30
C ALA A 82 -15.23 -11.06 0.06
N GLY A 83 -15.90 -10.66 1.14
CA GLY A 83 -15.80 -9.32 1.69
C GLY A 83 -15.85 -9.34 3.21
N VAL A 84 -15.24 -8.33 3.81
CA VAL A 84 -15.27 -8.11 5.26
C VAL A 84 -15.33 -6.63 5.56
N VAL A 85 -16.22 -6.25 6.46
CA VAL A 85 -16.34 -4.90 7.01
C VAL A 85 -15.64 -4.86 8.35
N PHE A 86 -14.66 -3.97 8.51
CA PHE A 86 -14.05 -3.69 9.80
C PHE A 86 -14.76 -2.51 10.46
N HIS A 87 -15.48 -2.80 11.55
CA HIS A 87 -16.04 -1.80 12.44
C HIS A 87 -14.95 -1.31 13.41
N ASN A 88 -14.06 -0.46 12.92
CA ASN A 88 -12.82 -0.10 13.62
C ASN A 88 -13.07 0.53 15.00
N ALA A 89 -14.13 1.33 15.16
CA ALA A 89 -14.51 1.88 16.47
C ALA A 89 -14.88 0.81 17.51
N LYS A 90 -15.37 -0.36 17.06
CA LYS A 90 -15.75 -1.49 17.92
C LYS A 90 -14.66 -2.56 18.03
N GLY A 91 -13.69 -2.55 17.11
CA GLY A 91 -12.70 -3.61 16.98
C GLY A 91 -13.32 -4.94 16.51
N GLU A 92 -14.43 -4.87 15.76
CA GLU A 92 -15.15 -6.02 15.23
C GLU A 92 -14.97 -6.10 13.72
N ALA A 93 -14.96 -7.32 13.18
CA ALA A 93 -14.96 -7.57 11.74
C ALA A 93 -16.16 -8.46 11.40
N VAL A 94 -16.91 -8.10 10.37
CA VAL A 94 -18.13 -8.79 9.96
C VAL A 94 -18.01 -9.16 8.48
N ALA A 95 -18.15 -10.44 8.17
CA ALA A 95 -18.15 -10.91 6.79
C ALA A 95 -19.37 -10.40 6.04
N THR A 96 -19.24 -10.21 4.73
CA THR A 96 -20.34 -9.80 3.86
C THR A 96 -21.12 -11.00 3.36
N THR A 97 -22.41 -10.80 3.08
CA THR A 97 -23.29 -11.85 2.55
C THR A 97 -23.11 -12.03 1.04
N ALA A 98 -23.60 -13.16 0.52
CA ALA A 98 -23.62 -13.44 -0.92
C ALA A 98 -24.26 -12.30 -1.74
N GLU A 99 -25.43 -11.84 -1.30
CA GLU A 99 -26.20 -10.78 -1.97
C GLU A 99 -25.39 -9.48 -2.05
N LYS A 100 -24.68 -9.10 -0.98
CA LYS A 100 -23.82 -7.92 -0.99
C LYS A 100 -22.62 -8.09 -1.92
N ASN A 101 -22.01 -9.27 -1.95
CA ASN A 101 -20.87 -9.55 -2.84
C ASN A 101 -21.26 -9.46 -4.32
N VAL A 102 -22.47 -9.91 -4.68
CA VAL A 102 -23.01 -9.72 -6.03
C VAL A 102 -23.15 -8.23 -6.34
N GLY A 103 -23.75 -7.44 -5.44
CA GLY A 103 -23.86 -5.99 -5.62
C GLY A 103 -22.51 -5.29 -5.78
N PHE A 104 -21.53 -5.62 -4.94
CA PHE A 104 -20.17 -5.06 -5.06
C PHE A 104 -19.49 -5.46 -6.37
N SER A 105 -19.76 -6.66 -6.89
CA SER A 105 -19.24 -7.10 -8.20
C SER A 105 -19.84 -6.29 -9.34
N GLU A 106 -21.14 -6.03 -9.29
CA GLU A 106 -21.85 -5.20 -10.26
C GLU A 106 -21.31 -3.77 -10.26
N ASP A 107 -21.16 -3.16 -9.07
CA ASP A 107 -20.61 -1.80 -8.92
C ASP A 107 -19.17 -1.72 -9.44
N LEU A 108 -18.33 -2.72 -9.16
CA LEU A 108 -16.95 -2.79 -9.65
C LEU A 108 -16.88 -2.87 -11.18
N GLN A 109 -17.70 -3.72 -11.80
CA GLN A 109 -17.73 -3.90 -13.26
C GLN A 109 -18.32 -2.67 -13.98
N ALA A 110 -19.27 -1.99 -13.35
CA ALA A 110 -19.87 -0.77 -13.85
C ALA A 110 -18.99 0.48 -13.63
N GLU A 111 -17.88 0.36 -12.89
CA GLU A 111 -17.08 1.48 -12.39
C GLU A 111 -17.90 2.49 -11.56
N ASP A 112 -18.96 2.02 -10.87
CA ASP A 112 -19.78 2.84 -9.96
C ASP A 112 -19.10 2.95 -8.59
N TRP A 113 -18.06 3.79 -8.53
CA TRP A 113 -17.26 3.97 -7.32
C TRP A 113 -18.04 4.60 -6.16
N ASP A 114 -19.03 5.45 -6.46
CA ASP A 114 -19.85 6.10 -5.43
C ASP A 114 -20.81 5.07 -4.81
N GLY A 115 -21.41 4.19 -5.63
CA GLY A 115 -22.21 3.05 -5.19
C GLY A 115 -21.39 2.07 -4.34
N LEU A 116 -20.20 1.71 -4.82
CA LEU A 116 -19.29 0.78 -4.13
C LEU A 116 -18.85 1.30 -2.75
N VAL A 117 -18.53 2.60 -2.67
CA VAL A 117 -18.11 3.24 -1.41
C VAL A 117 -19.28 3.34 -0.44
N GLY A 118 -20.46 3.74 -0.90
CA GLY A 118 -21.66 3.84 -0.07
C GLY A 118 -21.41 4.60 1.24
N ASP A 119 -21.68 3.94 2.36
CA ASP A 119 -21.49 4.50 3.71
C ASP A 119 -20.10 4.20 4.32
N TYR A 120 -19.22 3.50 3.61
CA TYR A 120 -17.88 3.16 4.11
C TYR A 120 -16.92 4.34 3.96
N TYR A 121 -16.02 4.53 4.93
CA TYR A 121 -14.97 5.54 4.80
C TYR A 121 -14.01 5.24 3.65
N LYS A 122 -13.64 3.95 3.52
CA LYS A 122 -12.80 3.44 2.44
C LYS A 122 -13.27 2.04 2.04
N VAL A 123 -13.10 1.75 0.76
CA VAL A 123 -13.18 0.41 0.20
C VAL A 123 -11.80 0.01 -0.29
N VAL A 124 -11.29 -1.12 0.18
CA VAL A 124 -10.01 -1.70 -0.22
C VAL A 124 -10.31 -2.93 -1.06
N VAL A 125 -10.08 -2.84 -2.37
CA VAL A 125 -10.29 -3.94 -3.31
C VAL A 125 -8.95 -4.63 -3.55
N MET A 126 -8.90 -5.92 -3.26
CA MET A 126 -7.70 -6.74 -3.27
C MET A 126 -7.87 -7.83 -4.31
N ASN A 127 -6.97 -7.89 -5.29
CA ASN A 127 -6.96 -9.00 -6.23
C ASN A 127 -6.51 -10.29 -5.51
N ARG A 128 -7.07 -11.43 -5.93
CA ARG A 128 -6.76 -12.76 -5.40
C ARG A 128 -5.27 -13.07 -5.29
N VAL A 129 -4.45 -12.55 -6.20
CA VAL A 129 -2.97 -12.73 -6.21
C VAL A 129 -2.30 -12.17 -4.95
N VAL A 130 -2.90 -11.17 -4.29
CA VAL A 130 -2.34 -10.56 -3.06
C VAL A 130 -2.25 -11.58 -1.93
N LEU A 131 -3.12 -12.58 -1.92
CA LEU A 131 -3.11 -13.61 -0.89
C LEU A 131 -1.87 -14.51 -1.00
N ASP A 132 -1.30 -14.65 -2.20
CA ASP A 132 -0.09 -15.44 -2.43
C ASP A 132 1.13 -14.80 -1.73
N ASP A 133 1.07 -13.50 -1.47
CA ASP A 133 2.08 -12.76 -0.71
C ASP A 133 1.85 -12.76 0.79
N VAL A 134 0.82 -13.42 1.34
CA VAL A 134 0.69 -13.54 2.80
C VAL A 134 1.66 -14.62 3.31
N PRO A 135 2.50 -14.34 4.33
CA PRO A 135 3.40 -15.34 4.89
C PRO A 135 2.60 -16.58 5.29
N THR A 136 3.15 -17.77 5.02
CA THR A 136 2.59 -19.07 5.43
C THR A 136 2.74 -19.34 6.93
N GLU A 137 3.08 -18.33 7.74
CA GLU A 137 3.12 -18.52 9.19
C GLU A 137 1.70 -18.90 9.62
N GLU A 138 1.60 -20.02 10.32
CA GLU A 138 0.35 -20.68 10.68
C GLU A 138 -0.66 -19.65 11.18
N ILE A 139 -1.82 -19.60 10.54
CA ILE A 139 -2.94 -18.80 11.03
C ILE A 139 -3.48 -19.56 12.24
N GLU A 140 -2.81 -19.40 13.39
CA GLU A 140 -3.23 -20.02 14.64
C GLU A 140 -4.60 -19.46 15.03
N LYS A 141 -5.61 -20.33 15.05
CA LYS A 141 -6.89 -19.99 15.69
C LYS A 141 -6.75 -20.01 17.20
N SER A 142 -7.62 -19.24 17.86
CA SER A 142 -7.82 -19.20 19.32
C SER A 142 -8.35 -20.51 19.96
N ALA A 143 -8.19 -21.67 19.32
CA ALA A 143 -8.64 -22.97 19.81
C ALA A 143 -7.65 -24.12 19.59
N GLY A 144 -6.46 -23.85 19.04
CA GLY A 144 -5.40 -24.85 18.85
C GLY A 144 -5.44 -25.60 17.51
N ASP A 145 -6.46 -25.39 16.68
CA ASP A 145 -6.48 -25.89 15.30
C ASP A 145 -5.67 -24.97 14.39
N ILE A 146 -4.76 -25.55 13.63
CA ILE A 146 -3.92 -24.85 12.65
C ILE A 146 -4.64 -24.92 11.30
N ILE A 147 -5.06 -23.77 10.77
CA ILE A 147 -5.54 -23.66 9.39
C ILE A 147 -4.36 -23.14 8.57
N THR A 148 -3.93 -23.91 7.57
CA THR A 148 -2.88 -23.44 6.67
C THR A 148 -3.41 -22.37 5.73
N LYS A 149 -2.50 -21.61 5.13
CA LYS A 149 -2.86 -20.66 4.07
C LYS A 149 -3.59 -21.38 2.93
N GLU A 150 -3.08 -22.53 2.53
CA GLU A 150 -3.62 -23.34 1.45
C GLU A 150 -5.04 -23.82 1.75
N ASP A 151 -5.31 -24.20 3.00
CA ASP A 151 -6.66 -24.58 3.45
C ASP A 151 -7.62 -23.39 3.39
N ALA A 152 -7.22 -22.22 3.90
CA ALA A 152 -8.04 -21.03 3.88
C ALA A 152 -8.35 -20.57 2.44
N LEU A 153 -7.37 -20.67 1.54
CA LEU A 153 -7.56 -20.40 0.11
C LEU A 153 -8.50 -21.41 -0.53
N ALA A 154 -8.37 -22.71 -0.22
CA ALA A 154 -9.26 -23.74 -0.74
C ALA A 154 -10.72 -23.51 -0.31
N VAL A 155 -10.95 -23.00 0.90
CA VAL A 155 -12.30 -22.62 1.37
C VAL A 155 -12.83 -21.40 0.61
N ILE A 156 -12.01 -20.36 0.43
CA ILE A 156 -12.40 -19.15 -0.31
C ILE A 156 -12.78 -19.49 -1.76
N ASP A 157 -11.99 -20.32 -2.41
CA ASP A 157 -12.12 -20.64 -3.84
C ASP A 157 -13.22 -21.70 -4.12
N SER A 158 -13.83 -22.30 -3.09
CA SER A 158 -14.79 -23.40 -3.25
C SER A 158 -16.24 -22.94 -3.35
N ASP A 159 -17.04 -23.56 -4.22
CA ASP A 159 -18.50 -23.39 -4.26
C ASP A 159 -19.24 -24.11 -3.12
N GLU A 160 -18.57 -24.99 -2.38
CA GLU A 160 -19.09 -25.71 -1.21
C GLU A 160 -18.15 -25.49 -0.02
N ALA A 161 -18.06 -24.23 0.43
CA ALA A 161 -17.06 -23.78 1.39
C ALA A 161 -17.12 -24.58 2.71
N PHE A 162 -18.33 -24.95 3.17
CA PHE A 162 -18.47 -25.76 4.38
C PHE A 162 -17.90 -27.16 4.20
N VAL A 163 -18.12 -27.80 3.05
CA VAL A 163 -17.61 -29.16 2.76
C VAL A 163 -16.09 -29.18 2.71
N VAL A 164 -15.48 -28.17 2.10
CA VAL A 164 -14.01 -28.04 2.09
C VAL A 164 -13.50 -27.80 3.51
N PHE A 165 -14.11 -26.88 4.24
CA PHE A 165 -13.70 -26.54 5.59
C PHE A 165 -13.85 -27.71 6.58
N SER A 166 -14.88 -28.55 6.44
CA SER A 166 -15.04 -29.73 7.28
C SER A 166 -13.95 -30.76 7.04
N LYS A 167 -13.47 -30.92 5.80
CA LYS A 167 -12.36 -31.84 5.48
C LYS A 167 -11.04 -31.36 6.09
N VAL A 168 -10.85 -30.05 6.22
CA VAL A 168 -9.68 -29.47 6.90
C VAL A 168 -9.73 -29.78 8.39
N LEU A 169 -10.87 -29.55 9.05
CA LEU A 169 -11.00 -29.74 10.51
C LEU A 169 -11.18 -31.21 10.92
N TYR A 170 -11.86 -31.99 10.10
CA TYR A 170 -12.26 -33.37 10.38
C TYR A 170 -11.96 -34.27 9.17
N PRO A 171 -10.69 -34.51 8.83
CA PRO A 171 -10.31 -35.23 7.60
C PRO A 171 -10.86 -36.65 7.52
N GLU A 172 -11.19 -37.27 8.67
CA GLU A 172 -11.74 -38.62 8.77
C GLU A 172 -13.27 -38.67 8.81
N GLN A 173 -13.96 -37.51 8.78
CA GLN A 173 -15.43 -37.44 8.86
C GLN A 173 -16.03 -36.83 7.60
N GLU A 174 -17.04 -37.50 7.05
CA GLU A 174 -17.87 -36.89 6.00
C GLU A 174 -18.75 -35.80 6.61
N MET A 175 -18.97 -34.74 5.82
CA MET A 175 -19.92 -33.70 6.16
C MET A 175 -21.29 -34.33 6.40
N ASN A 176 -21.86 -34.08 7.57
CA ASN A 176 -23.20 -34.54 7.93
C ASN A 176 -24.02 -33.35 8.43
N ALA A 177 -25.33 -33.56 8.58
CA ALA A 177 -26.26 -32.48 8.95
C ALA A 177 -25.92 -31.80 10.29
N ILE A 178 -25.32 -32.52 11.25
CA ILE A 178 -24.96 -31.96 12.56
C ILE A 178 -23.75 -31.02 12.41
N ILE A 179 -22.74 -31.43 11.64
CA ILE A 179 -21.56 -30.58 11.37
C ILE A 179 -21.97 -29.34 10.56
N LEU A 180 -22.83 -29.52 9.56
CA LEU A 180 -23.35 -28.41 8.76
C LEU A 180 -24.13 -27.42 9.64
N GLU A 181 -25.06 -27.89 10.46
CA GLU A 181 -25.83 -27.03 11.39
C GLU A 181 -24.89 -26.29 12.37
N GLN A 182 -23.83 -26.95 12.86
CA GLN A 182 -22.84 -26.32 13.71
C GLN A 182 -22.07 -25.22 12.97
N PHE A 183 -21.69 -25.44 11.72
CA PHE A 183 -21.01 -24.44 10.91
C PHE A 183 -21.94 -23.27 10.56
N GLU A 184 -23.18 -23.54 10.18
CA GLU A 184 -24.19 -22.50 9.93
C GLU A 184 -24.44 -21.64 11.17
N HIS A 185 -24.54 -22.27 12.35
CA HIS A 185 -24.68 -21.54 13.61
C HIS A 185 -23.44 -20.71 13.96
N THR A 186 -22.23 -21.19 13.62
CA THR A 186 -20.96 -20.55 14.04
C THR A 186 -20.52 -19.45 13.08
N TYR A 187 -20.64 -19.70 11.78
CA TYR A 187 -20.11 -18.84 10.71
C TYR A 187 -21.20 -18.18 9.88
N GLY A 188 -22.46 -18.62 9.98
CA GLY A 188 -23.56 -18.11 9.17
C GLY A 188 -23.65 -18.81 7.82
N SER A 189 -23.56 -18.07 6.71
CA SER A 189 -23.54 -18.64 5.36
C SER A 189 -22.13 -19.10 4.92
N GLU A 190 -22.06 -19.80 3.78
CA GLU A 190 -20.78 -20.15 3.17
C GLU A 190 -19.95 -18.91 2.79
N GLU A 191 -20.60 -17.85 2.31
CA GLU A 191 -19.93 -16.58 1.99
C GLU A 191 -19.42 -15.86 3.23
N GLU A 192 -20.15 -15.97 4.35
CA GLU A 192 -19.68 -15.44 5.64
C GLU A 192 -18.47 -16.23 6.16
N LEU A 193 -18.42 -17.55 5.93
CA LEU A 193 -17.23 -18.36 6.17
C LEU A 193 -16.06 -17.92 5.28
N LYS A 194 -16.27 -17.69 3.97
CA LYS A 194 -15.24 -17.18 3.06
C LYS A 194 -14.73 -15.81 3.49
N GLY A 195 -15.63 -14.90 3.87
CA GLY A 195 -15.28 -13.59 4.41
C GLY A 195 -14.49 -13.70 5.72
N THR A 196 -14.79 -14.69 6.56
CA THR A 196 -14.02 -15.00 7.77
C THR A 196 -12.61 -15.50 7.44
N MET A 197 -12.45 -16.38 6.43
CA MET A 197 -11.13 -16.80 5.97
C MET A 197 -10.34 -15.62 5.39
N PHE A 198 -11.00 -14.78 4.59
CA PHE A 198 -10.41 -13.56 4.04
C PHE A 198 -9.98 -12.57 5.12
N HIS A 199 -10.77 -12.41 6.18
CA HIS A 199 -10.42 -11.59 7.33
C HIS A 199 -9.06 -11.98 7.93
N TYR A 200 -8.74 -13.27 8.05
CA TYR A 200 -7.43 -13.71 8.54
C TYR A 200 -6.28 -13.24 7.63
N PHE A 201 -6.48 -13.27 6.31
CA PHE A 201 -5.50 -12.73 5.37
C PHE A 201 -5.33 -11.22 5.52
N VAL A 202 -6.43 -10.48 5.69
CA VAL A 202 -6.37 -9.03 5.91
C VAL A 202 -5.58 -8.74 7.19
N VAL A 203 -5.91 -9.38 8.32
CA VAL A 203 -5.14 -9.20 9.57
C VAL A 203 -3.67 -9.56 9.38
N GLY A 204 -3.38 -10.67 8.68
CA GLY A 204 -2.02 -11.08 8.35
C GLY A 204 -1.24 -10.02 7.56
N LEU A 205 -1.89 -9.36 6.59
CA LEU A 205 -1.31 -8.27 5.78
C LEU A 205 -1.08 -6.98 6.55
N PHE A 206 -1.84 -6.73 7.61
CA PHE A 206 -1.65 -5.57 8.49
C PHE A 206 -0.78 -5.86 9.72
N SER A 207 -0.40 -7.12 9.95
CA SER A 207 0.46 -7.52 11.06
C SER A 207 1.93 -7.08 10.87
N THR A 208 2.71 -7.12 11.96
CA THR A 208 4.07 -6.57 12.04
C THR A 208 5.00 -7.19 10.99
N GLY A 209 5.47 -6.38 10.04
CA GLY A 209 6.35 -6.83 8.93
C GLY A 209 5.66 -6.89 7.56
N SER A 210 4.33 -6.85 7.53
CA SER A 210 3.54 -6.97 6.29
C SER A 210 3.21 -5.62 5.62
N ALA A 211 3.41 -4.50 6.31
CA ALA A 211 3.17 -3.15 5.76
C ALA A 211 3.96 -2.86 4.47
N GLU A 212 5.16 -3.42 4.34
CA GLU A 212 5.95 -3.37 3.09
C GLU A 212 5.19 -4.01 1.93
N ARG A 213 4.58 -5.18 2.13
CA ARG A 213 3.84 -5.92 1.11
C ARG A 213 2.60 -5.15 0.68
N LEU A 214 1.88 -4.56 1.63
CA LEU A 214 0.74 -3.70 1.31
C LEU A 214 1.14 -2.52 0.41
N VAL A 215 2.26 -1.84 0.70
CA VAL A 215 2.75 -0.73 -0.14
C VAL A 215 3.16 -1.23 -1.53
N ILE A 216 3.77 -2.41 -1.63
CA ILE A 216 4.13 -3.04 -2.90
C ILE A 216 2.85 -3.34 -3.71
N ASN A 217 1.82 -3.91 -3.09
CA ASN A 217 0.58 -4.29 -3.74
C ASN A 217 -0.30 -3.09 -4.13
N LEU A 218 -0.27 -2.01 -3.33
CA LEU A 218 -0.83 -0.71 -3.71
C LEU A 218 -0.13 -0.11 -4.95
N LYS A 219 1.17 -0.37 -5.08
CA LYS A 219 2.00 0.17 -6.15
C LYS A 219 1.85 -0.62 -7.46
N SER A 220 1.71 -1.95 -7.39
CA SER A 220 1.43 -2.81 -8.55
C SER A 220 -0.01 -2.64 -9.05
N GLY A 221 -0.92 -2.27 -8.16
CA GLY A 221 -2.36 -2.15 -8.46
C GLY A 221 -3.16 -3.38 -8.06
N ASP A 222 -2.52 -4.39 -7.44
CA ASP A 222 -3.20 -5.57 -6.91
C ASP A 222 -4.02 -5.24 -5.66
N VAL A 223 -3.71 -4.13 -4.99
CA VAL A 223 -4.59 -3.50 -3.99
C VAL A 223 -4.95 -2.11 -4.48
N THR A 224 -6.25 -1.80 -4.48
CA THR A 224 -6.77 -0.46 -4.78
C THR A 224 -7.63 0.05 -3.63
N VAL A 225 -7.63 1.37 -3.42
CA VAL A 225 -8.34 2.00 -2.30
C VAL A 225 -9.22 3.12 -2.84
N TYR A 226 -10.51 3.05 -2.54
CA TYR A 226 -11.52 4.02 -2.95
C TYR A 226 -12.16 4.74 -1.75
N PRO A 227 -12.43 6.05 -1.85
CA PRO A 227 -11.92 6.95 -2.89
C PRO A 227 -10.40 7.16 -2.77
N GLU A 228 -9.72 7.29 -3.92
CA GLU A 228 -8.25 7.41 -3.97
C GLU A 228 -7.78 8.79 -3.49
N SER A 229 -7.11 8.82 -2.35
CA SER A 229 -6.65 10.06 -1.72
C SER A 229 -5.33 10.58 -2.33
N ALA A 230 -4.82 11.71 -1.83
CA ALA A 230 -3.55 12.26 -2.31
C ALA A 230 -2.37 11.33 -1.97
N MET A 231 -2.39 10.71 -0.79
CA MET A 231 -1.40 9.73 -0.34
C MET A 231 -1.37 8.51 -1.24
N PHE A 232 -2.51 7.88 -1.51
CA PHE A 232 -2.55 6.67 -2.36
C PHE A 232 -2.11 6.96 -3.79
N ARG A 233 -2.57 8.08 -4.38
CA ARG A 233 -2.10 8.56 -5.70
C ARG A 233 -0.59 8.78 -5.74
N PHE A 234 -0.02 9.31 -4.64
CA PHE A 234 1.41 9.52 -4.54
C PHE A 234 2.16 8.19 -4.50
N ILE A 235 1.76 7.25 -3.62
CA ILE A 235 2.36 5.91 -3.52
C ILE A 235 2.36 5.23 -4.90
N ARG A 236 1.23 5.27 -5.62
CA ARG A 236 1.09 4.67 -6.95
C ARG A 236 1.97 5.32 -8.01
N LYS A 237 2.35 6.60 -7.87
CA LYS A 237 3.20 7.31 -8.85
C LYS A 237 4.69 7.27 -8.55
N VAL A 238 5.09 7.08 -7.29
CA VAL A 238 6.52 7.05 -6.91
C VAL A 238 7.23 5.86 -7.57
N PRO A 239 8.44 6.03 -8.14
CA PRO A 239 9.23 4.92 -8.67
C PRO A 239 9.48 3.82 -7.63
N PHE A 240 9.29 2.56 -8.03
CA PHE A 240 9.41 1.40 -7.13
C PHE A 240 10.76 1.34 -6.40
N SER A 241 11.86 1.71 -7.08
CA SER A 241 13.19 1.75 -6.49
C SER A 241 13.34 2.74 -5.32
N LEU A 242 12.56 3.82 -5.30
CA LEU A 242 12.55 4.77 -4.17
C LEU A 242 11.76 4.21 -3.00
N VAL A 243 10.62 3.56 -3.28
CA VAL A 243 9.80 2.89 -2.27
C VAL A 243 10.60 1.79 -1.58
N GLN A 244 11.24 0.91 -2.35
CA GLN A 244 12.05 -0.19 -1.83
C GLN A 244 13.22 0.31 -0.97
N LYS A 245 13.92 1.37 -1.42
CA LYS A 245 14.98 2.00 -0.61
C LYS A 245 14.45 2.60 0.69
N ALA A 246 13.29 3.25 0.65
CA ALA A 246 12.65 3.79 1.85
C ALA A 246 12.29 2.67 2.84
N LEU A 247 11.67 1.58 2.35
CA LEU A 247 11.30 0.41 3.14
C LEU A 247 12.53 -0.26 3.79
N GLN A 248 13.58 -0.53 3.00
CA GLN A 248 14.85 -1.08 3.49
C GLN A 248 15.47 -0.18 4.58
N SER A 249 15.41 1.14 4.41
CA SER A 249 15.93 2.09 5.40
C SER A 249 15.11 2.10 6.70
N MET A 250 13.79 1.95 6.61
CA MET A 250 12.91 1.86 7.77
C MET A 250 13.14 0.56 8.53
N ARG A 251 13.29 -0.57 7.82
CA ARG A 251 13.62 -1.87 8.40
C ARG A 251 14.94 -1.85 9.14
N ALA A 252 16.00 -1.33 8.50
CA ALA A 252 17.32 -1.22 9.13
C ALA A 252 17.29 -0.35 10.39
N LYS A 253 16.54 0.76 10.39
CA LYS A 253 16.36 1.61 11.58
C LYS A 253 15.55 0.90 12.68
N GLY A 254 14.51 0.16 12.32
CA GLY A 254 13.71 -0.64 13.25
C GLY A 254 14.54 -1.72 13.95
N GLU A 255 15.32 -2.49 13.18
CA GLU A 255 16.21 -3.53 13.72
C GLU A 255 17.28 -2.95 14.66
N GLN A 256 17.84 -1.78 14.34
CA GLN A 256 18.76 -1.06 15.23
C GLN A 256 18.09 -0.58 16.52
N ALA A 257 16.86 -0.04 16.43
CA ALA A 257 16.09 0.41 17.58
C ALA A 257 15.76 -0.76 18.54
N ILE A 258 15.34 -1.91 18.01
CA ILE A 258 15.07 -3.11 18.81
C ILE A 258 16.37 -3.62 19.47
N THR A 259 17.46 -3.70 18.70
CA THR A 259 18.75 -4.16 19.23
C THR A 259 19.24 -3.28 20.38
N SER A 260 19.19 -1.95 20.21
CA SER A 260 19.60 -1.00 21.25
C SER A 260 18.72 -1.07 22.50
N ALA A 261 17.40 -1.23 22.34
CA ALA A 261 16.47 -1.42 23.45
C ALA A 261 16.76 -2.71 24.24
N VAL A 262 16.98 -3.84 23.56
CA VAL A 262 17.29 -5.14 24.19
C VAL A 262 18.62 -5.08 24.96
N VAL A 263 19.65 -4.43 24.39
CA VAL A 263 20.94 -4.24 25.08
C VAL A 263 20.76 -3.39 26.34
N GLY A 264 20.03 -2.26 26.25
CA GLY A 264 19.77 -1.40 27.41
C GLY A 264 19.02 -2.10 28.54
N VAL A 265 18.05 -2.96 28.22
CA VAL A 265 17.34 -3.78 29.22
C VAL A 265 18.29 -4.80 29.87
N LYS A 266 19.15 -5.47 29.09
CA LYS A 266 20.12 -6.44 29.63
C LYS A 266 21.16 -5.78 30.55
N GLU A 267 21.61 -4.57 30.24
CA GLU A 267 22.53 -3.81 31.11
C GLU A 267 21.86 -3.42 32.42
N LYS A 268 20.59 -2.96 32.36
CA LYS A 268 19.82 -2.60 33.56
C LYS A 268 19.54 -3.80 34.49
N LEU A 269 19.45 -5.02 33.95
CA LEU A 269 19.26 -6.23 34.76
C LEU A 269 20.56 -6.77 35.39
N ARG A 270 21.72 -6.26 34.98
CA ARG A 270 23.04 -6.70 35.49
C ARG A 270 23.61 -5.79 36.59
N GLY A 271 23.04 -4.61 36.81
CA GLY A 271 23.44 -3.66 37.85
C GLY A 271 22.46 -3.63 39.00
#